data_AF-X7Z9V1-F1
#
_entry.id   AF-X7Z9V1-F1
#
_cell.length_a   1.000
_cell.length_b   1.000
_cell.length_c   1.000
_cell.angle_alpha   90.00
_cell.angle_beta   90.00
_cell.angle_gamma   90.00
#
_symmetry.space_group_name_H-M   'P 1'
#
loop_
_entity.id
_entity.type
_entity.pdbx_description
1 polymer ?
#
loop_
_entity_poly.entity_id
_entity_poly.type
_entity_poly.pdbx_seq_one_letter_code
_entity_poly.pdbx_strand_id
1 'polypeptide(L)'
;MPVSFDFSPGRVSGNYFTGMLVALPVDVDDPLERTRRCHENAVSAKESHQLLGPQLVSRWAAYFPPAPTEALFRWLAGRDGQNKVLNLNISNVPGPASAVGSAVRWSPKSIRWDR
;
A
#
# COMPACT_ATOMS: atom_id res chain seq x y z
N MET A 1 5.19 11.83 0.76
CA MET A 1 5.74 11.42 -0.56
C MET A 1 5.23 10.04 -0.89
N PRO A 2 4.71 9.81 -2.10
CA PRO A 2 4.33 8.48 -2.58
C PRO A 2 5.56 7.56 -2.62
N VAL A 3 5.38 6.29 -2.25
CA VAL A 3 6.49 5.32 -2.12
C VAL A 3 6.76 4.52 -3.41
N SER A 4 5.79 4.47 -4.31
CA SER A 4 5.81 3.69 -5.56
C SER A 4 5.89 4.54 -6.83
N PHE A 5 6.05 5.86 -6.70
CA PHE A 5 5.97 6.75 -7.85
C PHE A 5 7.30 6.79 -8.61
N ASP A 6 7.24 6.56 -9.93
CA ASP A 6 8.37 6.78 -10.83
C ASP A 6 8.31 8.21 -11.40
N PHE A 7 9.31 9.02 -11.05
CA PHE A 7 9.42 10.42 -11.49
C PHE A 7 10.15 10.58 -12.83
N SER A 8 10.49 9.49 -13.52
CA SER A 8 11.24 9.56 -14.78
C SER A 8 10.42 10.25 -15.88
N PRO A 9 10.97 11.29 -16.55
CA PRO A 9 10.23 12.04 -17.59
C PRO A 9 9.99 11.22 -18.87
N GLY A 10 10.70 10.10 -19.07
CA GLY A 10 10.53 9.15 -20.18
C GLY A 10 9.71 7.91 -19.83
N ARG A 11 8.99 7.92 -18.70
CA ARG A 11 8.16 6.83 -18.20
C ARG A 11 7.15 6.35 -19.26
N VAL A 12 7.31 5.12 -19.74
CA VAL A 12 6.35 4.46 -20.64
C VAL A 12 5.30 3.63 -19.86
N SER A 13 5.60 3.18 -18.64
CA SER A 13 4.72 2.31 -17.83
C SER A 13 4.37 2.88 -16.44
N GLY A 14 3.46 2.22 -15.70
CA GLY A 14 2.85 2.68 -14.45
C GLY A 14 3.78 2.91 -13.24
N ASN A 15 3.19 3.29 -12.10
CA ASN A 15 3.88 3.25 -10.80
C ASN A 15 4.30 1.81 -10.46
N TYR A 16 5.37 1.63 -9.69
CA TYR A 16 5.74 0.31 -9.19
C TYR A 16 4.68 -0.23 -8.24
N PHE A 17 4.31 -1.51 -8.35
CA PHE A 17 3.47 -2.15 -7.34
C PHE A 17 4.33 -2.45 -6.12
N THR A 18 4.22 -1.61 -5.09
CA THR A 18 4.99 -1.74 -3.86
C THR A 18 4.18 -1.29 -2.66
N GLY A 19 4.53 -1.78 -1.47
CA GLY A 19 3.81 -1.51 -0.24
C GLY A 19 4.75 -1.52 0.97
N MET A 20 4.33 -0.83 2.02
CA MET A 20 4.99 -0.83 3.32
C MET A 20 3.95 -1.16 4.40
N LEU A 21 4.35 -1.97 5.37
CA LEU A 21 3.55 -2.22 6.56
C LEU A 21 3.81 -1.10 7.56
N VAL A 22 2.74 -0.44 8.01
CA VAL A 22 2.80 0.66 8.97
C VAL A 22 1.92 0.33 10.15
N ALA A 23 2.50 0.35 11.35
CA ALA A 23 1.74 0.18 12.57
C ALA A 23 0.88 1.43 12.84
N LEU A 24 -0.41 1.22 13.07
CA LEU A 24 -1.35 2.25 13.52
C LEU A 24 -1.60 2.06 15.03
N PRO A 25 -1.17 3.00 15.89
CA PRO A 25 -1.28 2.89 17.35
C PRO A 25 -2.70 3.26 17.80
N VAL A 26 -3.67 2.41 17.43
CA VAL A 26 -5.09 2.58 17.75
C VAL A 26 -5.41 2.44 19.24
N ASP A 27 -4.47 1.90 20.01
CA ASP A 27 -4.46 1.77 21.47
C ASP A 27 -4.11 3.07 22.21
N VAL A 28 -3.65 4.11 21.49
CA VAL A 28 -3.29 5.40 22.07
C VAL A 28 -4.50 6.34 22.09
N ASP A 29 -4.86 6.80 23.29
CA ASP A 29 -6.02 7.66 23.53
C ASP A 29 -5.82 9.10 23.05
N ASP A 30 -4.66 9.72 23.37
CA ASP A 30 -4.36 11.10 22.96
C ASP A 30 -4.19 11.19 21.42
N PRO A 31 -5.05 11.95 20.72
CA PRO A 31 -4.98 12.06 19.26
C PRO A 31 -3.67 12.69 18.77
N LEU A 32 -3.05 13.59 19.53
CA LEU A 32 -1.78 14.21 19.12
C LEU A 32 -0.65 13.19 19.21
N GLU A 33 -0.53 12.50 20.34
CA GLU A 33 0.46 11.43 20.51
C GLU A 33 0.26 10.28 19.51
N ARG A 34 -0.98 9.87 19.25
CA ARG A 34 -1.29 8.86 18.23
C ARG A 34 -0.80 9.28 16.84
N THR A 35 -0.98 10.56 16.49
CA THR A 35 -0.53 11.10 15.19
C THR A 35 0.99 11.17 15.11
N ARG A 36 1.67 11.58 16.20
CA ARG A 36 3.14 11.58 16.28
C ARG A 36 3.71 10.17 16.09
N ARG A 37 3.16 9.17 16.79
CA ARG A 37 3.58 7.77 16.64
C ARG A 37 3.29 7.21 15.25
N CYS A 38 2.12 7.51 14.67
CA CYS A 38 1.83 7.19 13.26
C CYS A 38 2.89 7.75 12.32
N HIS A 39 3.31 9.01 12.53
CA HIS A 39 4.35 9.64 11.73
C HIS A 39 5.70 8.91 11.86
N GLU A 40 6.14 8.63 13.08
CA GLU A 40 7.39 7.91 13.36
C GLU A 40 7.40 6.51 12.74
N ASN A 41 6.32 5.75 12.91
CA ASN A 41 6.15 4.44 12.28
C ASN A 41 6.21 4.54 10.75
N ALA A 42 5.59 5.57 10.17
CA ALA A 42 5.62 5.79 8.72
C ALA A 42 7.01 6.22 8.21
N VAL A 43 7.82 6.92 9.01
CA VAL A 43 9.22 7.24 8.67
C VAL A 43 10.06 5.97 8.67
N SER A 44 10.02 5.18 9.76
CA SER A 44 10.77 3.93 9.87
C SER A 44 10.38 2.90 8.79
N ALA A 45 9.09 2.81 8.47
CA ALA A 45 8.61 1.94 7.39
C ALA A 45 9.09 2.39 6.00
N LYS A 46 9.23 3.71 5.75
CA LYS A 46 9.83 4.21 4.50
C LYS A 46 11.31 3.89 4.42
N GLU A 47 12.06 4.06 5.51
CA GLU A 47 13.48 3.71 5.55
C GLU A 47 13.68 2.22 5.27
N SER A 48 12.93 1.36 5.96
CA SER A 48 12.94 -0.09 5.72
C SER A 48 12.58 -0.42 4.26
N HIS A 49 11.57 0.25 3.70
CA HIS A 49 11.19 0.06 2.30
C HIS A 49 12.29 0.49 1.32
N GLN A 50 12.97 1.61 1.59
CA GLN A 50 14.10 2.08 0.78
C GLN A 50 15.28 1.12 0.84
N LEU A 51 15.59 0.57 2.03
CA LEU A 51 16.67 -0.40 2.22
C LEU A 51 16.40 -1.73 1.49
N LEU A 52 15.15 -2.21 1.50
CA LEU A 52 14.74 -3.40 0.74
C LEU A 52 14.78 -3.16 -0.77
N GLY A 53 14.54 -1.92 -1.20
CA GLY A 53 14.50 -1.50 -2.59
C GLY A 53 13.13 -1.74 -3.24
N PRO A 54 12.68 -0.85 -4.14
CA PRO A 54 11.30 -0.84 -4.66
C PRO A 54 10.95 -2.06 -5.51
N GLN A 55 11.96 -2.80 -5.99
CA GLN A 55 11.83 -3.91 -6.94
C GLN A 55 12.00 -5.28 -6.31
N LEU A 56 12.31 -5.38 -5.02
CA LEU A 56 12.62 -6.68 -4.41
C LEU A 56 11.43 -7.64 -4.48
N VAL A 57 10.24 -7.17 -4.11
CA VAL A 57 9.00 -7.96 -4.14
C VAL A 57 8.65 -8.37 -5.57
N SER A 58 8.74 -7.46 -6.54
CA SER A 58 8.43 -7.75 -7.94
C SER A 58 9.42 -8.73 -8.56
N ARG A 59 10.71 -8.67 -8.19
CA ARG A 59 11.71 -9.65 -8.61
C ARG A 59 11.49 -11.01 -7.98
N TRP A 60 11.17 -11.07 -6.69
CA TRP A 60 10.82 -12.33 -6.03
C TRP A 60 9.59 -12.98 -6.66
N ALA A 61 8.56 -12.18 -6.98
CA ALA A 61 7.35 -12.63 -7.67
C ALA A 61 7.66 -13.36 -8.99
N ALA A 62 8.71 -12.95 -9.72
CA ALA A 62 9.11 -13.59 -10.98
C ALA A 62 9.63 -15.04 -10.82
N TYR A 63 10.04 -15.44 -9.60
CA TYR A 63 10.50 -16.80 -9.31
C TYR A 63 9.39 -17.73 -8.84
N PHE A 64 8.17 -17.25 -8.67
CA PHE A 64 7.03 -18.05 -8.20
C PHE A 64 6.35 -18.79 -9.37
N PRO A 65 6.42 -20.13 -9.44
CA PRO A 65 5.79 -20.87 -10.54
C PRO A 65 4.26 -20.73 -10.46
N PRO A 66 3.52 -20.54 -11.58
CA PRO A 66 2.10 -20.17 -11.53
C PRO A 66 1.21 -21.15 -10.77
N ALA A 67 1.23 -22.44 -11.14
CA ALA A 67 0.32 -23.43 -10.57
C ALA A 67 0.57 -23.71 -9.07
N PRO A 68 1.82 -23.91 -8.60
CA PRO A 68 2.11 -24.01 -7.16
C PRO A 68 1.70 -22.77 -6.37
N THR A 69 1.93 -21.59 -6.93
CA THR A 69 1.60 -20.30 -6.30
C THR A 69 0.10 -20.13 -6.14
N GLU A 70 -0.67 -20.45 -7.18
CA GLU A 70 -2.12 -20.42 -7.14
C GLU A 70 -2.69 -21.40 -6.12
N ALA A 71 -2.18 -22.63 -6.09
CA ALA A 71 -2.57 -23.64 -5.11
C ALA A 71 -2.27 -23.18 -3.66
N LEU A 72 -1.09 -22.59 -3.44
CA LEU A 72 -0.70 -22.03 -2.15
C LEU A 72 -1.64 -20.89 -1.72
N PHE A 73 -1.91 -19.92 -2.59
CA PHE A 73 -2.81 -18.81 -2.26
C PHE A 73 -4.25 -19.26 -2.01
N ARG A 74 -4.74 -20.23 -2.78
CA ARG A 74 -6.07 -20.84 -2.57
C ARG A 74 -6.16 -21.54 -1.22
N TRP A 75 -5.12 -22.28 -0.86
CA TRP A 75 -5.03 -22.94 0.45
C TRP A 75 -4.92 -21.93 1.60
N LEU A 76 -4.13 -20.87 1.44
CA LEU A 76 -4.04 -19.78 2.42
C LEU A 76 -5.38 -19.05 2.59
N ALA A 77 -6.13 -18.84 1.50
CA ALA A 77 -7.44 -18.19 1.53
C ALA A 77 -8.52 -19.01 2.24
N GLY A 78 -8.42 -20.35 2.20
CA GLY A 78 -9.34 -21.26 2.89
C GLY A 78 -8.97 -21.54 4.34
N ARG A 79 -7.82 -21.05 4.82
CA ARG A 79 -7.50 -21.07 6.25
C ARG A 79 -8.11 -19.83 6.88
N ASP A 80 -8.92 -20.03 7.93
CA ASP A 80 -9.25 -19.00 8.91
C ASP A 80 -7.99 -18.63 9.72
N GLY A 81 -7.00 -18.13 8.98
CA GLY A 81 -5.88 -17.41 9.49
C GLY A 81 -6.33 -15.97 9.50
N GLN A 82 -6.70 -15.50 10.69
CA GLN A 82 -6.46 -14.15 11.16
C GLN A 82 -5.17 -13.59 10.51
N ASN A 83 -5.23 -13.06 9.29
CA ASN A 83 -4.09 -12.42 8.63
C ASN A 83 -3.90 -11.04 9.29
N LYS A 84 -3.65 -11.06 10.61
CA LYS A 84 -3.43 -9.91 11.50
C LYS A 84 -2.21 -9.10 11.12
N VAL A 85 -1.44 -9.57 10.15
CA VAL A 85 -0.31 -8.83 9.59
C VAL A 85 -0.81 -7.53 8.96
N LEU A 86 -2.00 -7.52 8.36
CA LEU A 86 -2.56 -6.32 7.73
C LEU A 86 -4.07 -6.25 7.98
N ASN A 87 -4.49 -5.29 8.83
CA ASN A 87 -5.91 -5.06 9.15
C ASN A 87 -6.58 -4.09 8.16
N LEU A 88 -5.81 -3.19 7.54
CA LEU A 88 -6.32 -2.10 6.71
C LEU A 88 -5.37 -1.84 5.54
N ASN A 89 -5.93 -1.74 4.33
CA ASN A 89 -5.21 -1.29 3.15
C ASN A 89 -5.47 0.21 2.93
N ILE A 90 -4.40 1.01 2.87
CA ILE A 90 -4.45 2.44 2.52
C ILE A 90 -3.68 2.66 1.23
N SER A 91 -4.31 3.28 0.23
CA SER A 91 -3.65 3.73 -1.01
C SER A 91 -3.69 5.26 -1.12
N ASN A 92 -2.56 5.86 -1.48
CA ASN A 92 -2.44 7.30 -1.73
C ASN A 92 -1.71 7.52 -3.05
N VAL A 93 -2.46 7.83 -4.10
CA VAL A 93 -1.95 8.08 -5.44
C VAL A 93 -2.10 9.58 -5.74
N PRO A 94 -0.99 10.33 -5.93
CA PRO A 94 -1.06 11.75 -6.24
C PRO A 94 -1.79 12.00 -7.56
N GLY A 95 -2.67 13.00 -7.57
CA GLY A 95 -3.33 13.50 -8.78
C GLY A 95 -2.51 14.58 -9.49
N PRO A 96 -2.99 15.07 -10.64
CA PRO A 96 -2.38 16.19 -11.36
C PRO A 96 -2.35 17.45 -10.49
N ALA A 97 -1.20 18.15 -10.44
CA ALA A 97 -1.05 19.39 -9.66
C ALA A 97 -1.75 20.60 -10.30
N SER A 98 -1.98 20.56 -11.62
CA SER A 98 -2.72 21.56 -12.38
C SER A 98 -4.02 20.96 -12.93
N ALA A 99 -5.09 21.75 -12.96
CA ALA A 99 -6.37 21.34 -13.53
C ALA A 99 -6.19 20.97 -15.01
N VAL A 100 -6.30 19.67 -15.32
CA VAL A 100 -6.40 19.19 -16.69
C VAL A 100 -7.86 19.36 -17.09
N GLY A 101 -8.11 20.09 -18.19
CA GLY A 101 -9.44 20.56 -18.62
C GLY A 101 -10.52 19.49 -18.91
N SER A 102 -10.26 18.23 -18.61
CA SER A 102 -11.29 17.20 -18.47
C SER A 102 -11.52 16.95 -16.98
N ALA A 103 -12.63 17.46 -16.44
CA ALA A 103 -13.04 17.20 -15.07
C ALA A 103 -13.05 15.68 -14.82
N VAL A 104 -12.07 15.18 -14.05
CA VAL A 104 -12.14 13.83 -13.48
C VAL A 104 -13.31 13.88 -12.50
N ARG A 105 -14.48 13.44 -12.95
CA ARG A 105 -15.68 13.32 -12.12
C ARG A 105 -15.41 12.21 -11.11
N TRP A 106 -15.01 12.61 -9.90
CA TRP A 106 -15.02 11.74 -8.73
C TRP A 106 -16.45 11.22 -8.55
N SER A 107 -16.65 9.92 -8.81
CA SER A 107 -17.87 9.22 -8.41
C SER A 107 -17.66 8.75 -6.97
N PRO A 108 -18.45 9.21 -5.99
CA PRO A 108 -18.37 8.67 -4.65
C PRO A 108 -18.89 7.23 -4.71
N LYS A 109 -17.99 6.25 -4.73
CA LYS A 109 -18.37 4.89 -4.36
C LYS A 109 -18.73 4.94 -2.87
N SER A 110 -20.01 4.85 -2.58
CA SER A 110 -20.51 4.72 -1.21
C SER A 110 -19.97 3.41 -0.63
N ILE A 111 -18.99 3.52 0.28
CA ILE A 111 -18.65 2.42 1.17
C ILE A 111 -19.75 2.39 2.23
N ARG A 112 -20.66 1.42 2.10
CA ARG A 112 -21.62 1.09 3.15
C ARG A 112 -20.88 0.30 4.21
N TRP A 113 -20.76 0.88 5.40
CA TRP A 113 -20.39 0.16 6.61
C TRP A 113 -21.68 -0.41 7.19
N ASP A 114 -21.92 -1.71 6.98
CA ASP A 114 -22.89 -2.40 7.82
C ASP A 114 -22.30 -2.52 9.24
N ARG A 115 -23.14 -2.16 10.19
CA ARG A 115 -22.81 -1.95 11.60
C ARG A 115 -22.83 -3.27 12.37
#